data_AF-A0AA38IWX3-F1
#
_entry.id   AF-A0AA38IWX3-F1
#
_cell.length_a   1.000
_cell.length_b   1.000
_cell.length_c   1.000
_cell.angle_alpha   90.00
_cell.angle_beta   90.00
_cell.angle_gamma   90.00
#
_symmetry.space_group_name_H-M   'P 1'
#
loop_
_entity.id
_entity.type
_entity.pdbx_description
1 polymer ?
#
loop_
_entity_poly.entity_id
_entity_poly.type
_entity_poly.pdbx_seq_one_letter_code
_entity_poly.pdbx_strand_id
1 'polypeptide(L)'
;MKVKLAVQILSSSVADSNDYCREKLKLSQFTNSEATTKFIRICDRLFDIFNSNNIFGKNFKAPLSLKNEQFWRPFLDEAFHYIKNLKLSNGTYIVKAQRKTGFLGMLTLIATTNNVFECTIKCKDPLLE
;
A
#
# COMPACT_ATOMS: atom_id res chain seq x y z
N MET A 1 9.98 10.38 16.64
CA MET A 1 9.80 9.45 15.50
C MET A 1 10.02 10.22 14.21
N LYS A 2 10.88 9.76 13.29
CA LYS A 2 11.19 10.47 12.03
C LYS A 2 10.53 9.78 10.83
N VAL A 3 9.30 10.20 10.49
CA VAL A 3 8.49 9.58 9.42
C VAL A 3 9.19 9.65 8.06
N LYS A 4 9.90 10.76 7.77
CA LYS A 4 10.66 10.93 6.52
C LYS A 4 11.63 9.77 6.24
N LEU A 5 12.31 9.25 7.27
CA LEU A 5 13.24 8.12 7.11
C LEU A 5 12.51 6.82 6.79
N ALA A 6 11.37 6.56 7.45
CA ALA A 6 10.58 5.36 7.19
C ALA A 6 10.04 5.32 5.75
N VAL A 7 9.56 6.46 5.24
CA VAL A 7 9.07 6.60 3.86
C VAL A 7 10.19 6.32 2.85
N GLN A 8 11.40 6.82 3.10
CA GLN A 8 12.54 6.59 2.21
C GLN A 8 12.92 5.10 2.13
N ILE A 9 12.89 4.40 3.26
CA ILE A 9 13.23 2.96 3.33
C ILE A 9 12.21 2.11 2.56
N LEU A 10 10.92 2.47 2.62
CA LEU A 10 9.83 1.72 2.00
C LEU A 10 9.43 2.26 0.62
N SER A 11 10.37 2.83 -0.14
CA SER A 11 10.09 3.41 -1.44
C SER A 11 10.30 2.44 -2.61
N SER A 12 9.60 2.63 -3.73
CA SER A 12 9.77 1.79 -4.93
C SER A 12 11.20 1.76 -5.44
N SER A 13 11.98 2.85 -5.32
CA SER A 13 13.39 2.87 -5.75
C SER A 13 14.28 1.90 -4.95
N VAL A 14 13.97 1.68 -3.67
CA VAL A 14 14.66 0.66 -2.84
C VAL A 14 14.29 -0.74 -3.32
N ALA A 15 13.03 -0.98 -3.67
CA ALA A 15 12.60 -2.25 -4.25
C ALA A 15 13.25 -2.51 -5.62
N ASP A 16 13.34 -1.50 -6.47
CA ASP A 16 13.98 -1.60 -7.79
C ASP A 16 15.47 -1.86 -7.68
N SER A 17 16.14 -1.24 -6.70
CA SER A 17 17.56 -1.47 -6.42
C SER A 17 17.82 -2.90 -5.94
N ASN A 18 16.96 -3.43 -5.06
CA ASN A 18 17.02 -4.83 -4.62
C ASN A 18 16.81 -5.81 -5.79
N ASP A 19 15.82 -5.54 -6.65
CA ASP A 19 15.58 -6.35 -7.85
C ASP A 19 16.76 -6.27 -8.83
N TYR A 20 17.37 -5.10 -9.01
CA TYR A 20 18.56 -4.94 -9.85
C TYR A 20 19.74 -5.78 -9.31
N CYS A 21 20.01 -5.71 -8.01
CA CYS A 21 21.05 -6.51 -7.37
C CYS A 21 20.81 -8.02 -7.54
N ARG A 22 19.55 -8.46 -7.42
CA ARG A 22 19.17 -9.87 -7.56
C ARG A 22 19.23 -10.34 -9.01
N GLU A 23 18.60 -9.61 -9.94
CA GLU A 23 18.36 -10.08 -11.31
C GLU A 23 19.48 -9.73 -12.29
N LYS A 24 20.10 -8.56 -12.13
CA LYS A 24 21.13 -8.04 -13.05
C LYS A 24 22.54 -8.33 -12.57
N LEU A 25 22.82 -8.00 -11.30
CA LEU A 25 24.14 -8.26 -10.71
C LEU A 25 24.29 -9.68 -10.18
N LYS A 26 23.18 -10.42 -9.99
CA LYS A 26 23.15 -11.80 -9.49
C LYS A 26 23.92 -11.97 -8.16
N LEU A 27 23.79 -10.99 -7.29
CA LEU A 27 24.45 -10.98 -5.98
C LEU A 27 23.75 -11.98 -5.03
N SER A 28 24.51 -12.92 -4.47
CA SER A 28 23.99 -13.98 -3.59
C SER A 28 23.32 -13.43 -2.32
N GLN A 29 23.73 -12.23 -1.87
CA GLN A 29 23.14 -11.57 -0.70
C GLN A 29 21.69 -11.15 -0.94
N PHE A 30 21.24 -11.05 -2.19
CA PHE A 30 19.90 -10.61 -2.57
C PHE A 30 19.02 -11.75 -3.08
N THR A 31 19.50 -13.00 -3.03
CA THR A 31 18.68 -14.18 -3.34
C THR A 31 17.47 -14.25 -2.40
N ASN A 32 16.30 -14.61 -2.93
CA ASN A 32 15.03 -14.69 -2.19
C ASN A 32 14.51 -13.33 -1.67
N SER A 33 14.94 -12.20 -2.24
CA SER A 33 14.49 -10.86 -1.85
C SER A 33 13.13 -10.45 -2.45
N GLU A 34 12.51 -11.27 -3.29
CA GLU A 34 11.27 -11.00 -4.01
C GLU A 34 10.11 -10.67 -3.07
N ALA A 35 10.00 -11.42 -1.97
CA ALA A 35 8.97 -11.18 -0.97
C ALA A 35 9.14 -9.80 -0.30
N THR A 36 10.39 -9.40 -0.06
CA THR A 36 10.74 -8.09 0.51
C THR A 36 10.43 -6.96 -0.46
N THR A 37 10.81 -7.09 -1.74
CA THR A 37 10.52 -6.05 -2.74
C THR A 37 9.03 -5.92 -3.02
N LYS A 38 8.27 -7.03 -2.97
CA LYS A 38 6.81 -7.00 -3.00
C LYS A 38 6.22 -6.25 -1.80
N PHE A 39 6.67 -6.53 -0.59
CA PHE A 39 6.23 -5.83 0.62
C PHE A 39 6.47 -4.31 0.51
N ILE A 40 7.67 -3.92 0.12
CA ILE A 40 8.05 -2.50 -0.06
C ILE A 40 7.10 -1.81 -1.04
N ARG A 41 6.86 -2.39 -2.22
CA ARG A 41 5.99 -1.79 -3.23
C ARG A 41 4.53 -1.66 -2.78
N ILE A 42 4.02 -2.62 -2.00
CA ILE A 42 2.67 -2.52 -1.42
C ILE A 42 2.62 -1.34 -0.44
N CYS A 43 3.59 -1.22 0.46
CA CYS A 43 3.65 -0.10 1.40
C CYS A 43 3.80 1.26 0.71
N ASP A 44 4.68 1.37 -0.30
CA ASP A 44 4.91 2.60 -1.07
C ASP A 44 3.62 3.09 -1.74
N ARG A 45 2.92 2.19 -2.44
CA ARG A 45 1.67 2.52 -3.14
C ARG A 45 0.52 2.84 -2.18
N LEU A 46 0.43 2.15 -1.03
CA LEU A 46 -0.53 2.52 0.01
C LEU A 46 -0.25 3.93 0.54
N PHE A 47 1.03 4.27 0.76
CA PHE A 47 1.43 5.60 1.20
C PHE A 47 1.06 6.66 0.15
N ASP A 48 1.33 6.40 -1.13
CA ASP A 48 0.97 7.31 -2.22
C ASP A 48 -0.54 7.58 -2.29
N ILE A 49 -1.37 6.54 -2.15
CA ILE A 49 -2.84 6.67 -2.14
C ILE A 49 -3.30 7.48 -0.93
N PHE A 50 -2.87 7.10 0.27
CA PHE A 50 -3.37 7.74 1.50
C PHE A 50 -2.75 9.11 1.79
N ASN A 51 -1.70 9.49 1.04
CA ASN A 51 -1.08 10.80 1.11
C ASN A 51 -1.25 11.60 -0.20
N SER A 52 -2.25 11.27 -1.02
CA SER A 52 -2.56 12.02 -2.24
C SER A 52 -3.08 13.43 -1.86
N ASN A 53 -2.29 14.46 -2.13
CA ASN A 53 -2.65 15.86 -1.83
C ASN A 53 -2.55 16.80 -3.03
N ASN A 54 -2.03 16.31 -4.17
CA ASN A 54 -1.87 17.08 -5.38
C ASN A 54 -3.03 16.79 -6.33
N ILE A 55 -3.82 17.80 -6.69
CA ILE A 55 -4.93 17.67 -7.64
C ILE A 55 -4.47 17.23 -9.05
N PHE A 56 -3.22 17.51 -9.39
CA PHE A 56 -2.57 17.07 -10.63
C PHE A 56 -1.70 15.82 -10.43
N GLY A 57 -1.83 15.16 -9.26
CA GLY A 57 -1.20 13.89 -8.98
C GLY A 57 -1.58 12.84 -10.03
N LYS A 58 -0.63 11.97 -10.37
CA LYS A 58 -0.81 10.91 -11.36
C LYS A 58 -0.77 9.54 -10.70
N ASN A 59 -1.38 8.55 -11.32
CA ASN A 59 -1.37 7.15 -10.85
C ASN A 59 -1.87 7.05 -9.40
N PHE A 60 -1.16 6.33 -8.54
CA PHE A 60 -1.49 6.16 -7.11
C PHE A 60 -1.39 7.45 -6.29
N LYS A 61 -0.80 8.52 -6.81
CA LYS A 61 -0.74 9.84 -6.16
C LYS A 61 -1.89 10.76 -6.57
N ALA A 62 -2.73 10.32 -7.51
CA ALA A 62 -3.89 11.07 -7.96
C ALA A 62 -4.98 11.06 -6.87
N PRO A 63 -5.79 12.13 -6.73
CA PRO A 63 -6.96 12.11 -5.86
C PRO A 63 -7.92 10.97 -6.22
N LEU A 64 -8.55 10.37 -5.22
CA LEU A 64 -9.56 9.33 -5.45
C LEU A 64 -10.79 9.93 -6.13
N SER A 65 -11.20 9.33 -7.25
CA SER A 65 -12.37 9.76 -8.03
C SER A 65 -13.01 8.58 -8.75
N LEU A 66 -14.24 8.77 -9.26
CA LEU A 66 -14.91 7.74 -10.08
C LEU A 66 -14.10 7.37 -11.33
N LYS A 67 -13.34 8.33 -11.89
CA LYS A 67 -12.57 8.14 -13.13
C LYS A 67 -11.39 7.18 -12.95
N ASN A 68 -10.83 7.09 -11.75
CA ASN A 68 -9.64 6.27 -11.47
C ASN A 68 -9.89 5.13 -10.48
N GLU A 69 -11.15 4.90 -10.08
CA GLU A 69 -11.54 3.83 -9.16
C GLU A 69 -11.05 2.45 -9.59
N GLN A 70 -11.17 2.15 -10.88
CA GLN A 70 -10.69 0.90 -11.46
C GLN A 70 -9.19 0.64 -11.26
N PHE A 71 -8.39 1.67 -10.92
CA PHE A 71 -6.96 1.52 -10.66
C PHE A 71 -6.65 1.33 -9.18
N TRP A 72 -7.19 2.20 -8.31
CA TRP A 72 -6.83 2.18 -6.89
C TRP A 72 -7.62 1.15 -6.10
N ARG A 73 -8.90 0.89 -6.43
CA ARG A 73 -9.74 -0.03 -5.64
C ARG A 73 -9.23 -1.47 -5.70
N PRO A 74 -8.90 -2.05 -6.88
CA PRO A 74 -8.34 -3.40 -6.92
C PRO A 74 -7.00 -3.50 -6.17
N PHE A 75 -6.20 -2.44 -6.21
CA PHE A 75 -4.95 -2.41 -5.46
C PHE A 75 -5.18 -2.37 -3.94
N LEU A 76 -6.15 -1.58 -3.46
CA LEU A 76 -6.50 -1.56 -2.03
C LEU A 76 -6.99 -2.95 -1.57
N ASP A 77 -7.77 -3.65 -2.40
CA ASP A 77 -8.21 -5.02 -2.10
C ASP A 77 -7.03 -6.00 -2.08
N GLU A 78 -6.11 -5.93 -3.05
CA GLU A 78 -4.87 -6.71 -3.05
C GLU A 78 -4.05 -6.47 -1.77
N ALA A 79 -3.82 -5.20 -1.44
CA ALA A 79 -3.04 -4.80 -0.27
C ALA A 79 -3.70 -5.26 1.04
N PHE A 80 -5.03 -5.18 1.13
CA PHE A 80 -5.79 -5.67 2.28
C PHE A 80 -5.57 -7.18 2.47
N HIS A 81 -5.77 -7.96 1.40
CA HIS A 81 -5.58 -9.40 1.44
C HIS A 81 -4.14 -9.78 1.74
N TYR A 82 -3.17 -9.08 1.18
CA TYR A 82 -1.76 -9.31 1.44
C TYR A 82 -1.41 -9.07 2.90
N ILE A 83 -1.71 -7.88 3.45
CA ILE A 83 -1.39 -7.51 4.84
C ILE A 83 -2.09 -8.46 5.83
N LYS A 84 -3.37 -8.78 5.59
CA LYS A 84 -4.15 -9.68 6.45
C LYS A 84 -3.53 -11.08 6.54
N ASN A 85 -2.89 -11.55 5.46
CA ASN A 85 -2.31 -12.88 5.37
C ASN A 85 -0.80 -12.95 5.66
N LEU A 86 -0.14 -11.83 5.95
CA LEU A 86 1.26 -11.84 6.40
C LEU A 86 1.41 -12.68 7.67
N LYS A 87 2.48 -13.48 7.71
CA LYS A 87 2.82 -14.36 8.83
C LYS A 87 4.23 -14.07 9.32
N LEU A 88 4.44 -14.23 10.62
CA LEU A 88 5.76 -14.29 11.21
C LEU A 88 6.44 -15.63 10.84
N SER A 89 7.74 -15.72 11.09
CA SER A 89 8.52 -16.95 10.85
C SER A 89 7.96 -18.19 11.59
N ASN A 90 7.27 -17.98 12.71
CA ASN A 90 6.59 -19.05 13.47
C ASN A 90 5.18 -19.40 12.94
N GLY A 91 4.77 -18.86 11.79
CA GLY A 91 3.47 -19.11 11.17
C GLY A 91 2.30 -18.27 11.74
N THR A 92 2.52 -17.48 12.79
CA THR A 92 1.47 -16.63 13.38
C THR A 92 1.14 -15.47 12.44
N TYR A 93 -0.15 -15.27 12.14
CA TYR A 93 -0.61 -14.11 11.38
C TYR A 93 -0.22 -12.81 12.07
N ILE A 94 0.25 -11.83 11.29
CA ILE A 94 0.72 -10.54 11.82
C ILE A 94 -0.38 -9.78 12.56
N VAL A 95 -1.63 -9.95 12.14
CA VAL A 95 -2.83 -9.38 12.77
C VAL A 95 -3.16 -10.00 14.13
N LYS A 96 -2.55 -11.16 14.45
CA LYS A 96 -2.66 -11.84 15.76
C LYS A 96 -1.39 -11.69 16.61
N ALA A 97 -0.33 -11.10 16.06
CA ALA A 97 0.95 -10.95 16.76
C ALA A 97 0.88 -9.88 17.87
N GLN A 98 1.91 -9.85 18.72
CA GLN A 98 2.07 -8.83 19.77
C GLN A 98 2.12 -7.40 19.18
N ARG A 99 2.84 -7.22 18.05
CA ARG A 99 2.99 -5.92 17.36
C ARG A 99 2.01 -5.75 16.18
N LYS A 100 0.75 -6.12 16.39
CA LYS A 100 -0.31 -6.09 15.36
C LYS A 100 -0.90 -4.71 15.05
N THR A 101 -0.79 -3.75 15.98
CA THR A 101 -1.56 -2.50 15.95
C THR A 101 -1.37 -1.69 14.67
N GLY A 102 -0.13 -1.54 14.19
CA GLY A 102 0.13 -0.82 12.94
C GLY A 102 -0.52 -1.46 11.72
N PHE A 103 -0.53 -2.79 11.65
CA PHE A 103 -1.15 -3.55 10.57
C PHE A 103 -2.68 -3.51 10.63
N LEU A 104 -3.26 -3.61 11.83
CA LEU A 104 -4.70 -3.44 12.02
C LEU A 104 -5.15 -2.02 11.64
N GLY A 105 -4.33 -1.01 11.97
CA GLY A 105 -4.56 0.37 11.54
C GLY A 105 -4.58 0.51 10.02
N MET A 106 -3.61 -0.07 9.31
CA MET A 106 -3.59 -0.08 7.84
C MET A 106 -4.81 -0.79 7.24
N LEU A 107 -5.19 -1.96 7.76
CA LEU A 107 -6.38 -2.68 7.28
C LEU A 107 -7.68 -1.89 7.52
N THR A 108 -7.76 -1.22 8.68
CA THR A 108 -8.90 -0.37 9.01
C THR A 108 -8.96 0.82 8.06
N LEU A 109 -7.82 1.49 7.80
CA LEU A 109 -7.72 2.62 6.89
C LEU A 109 -8.17 2.26 5.47
N ILE A 110 -7.77 1.09 4.97
CA ILE A 110 -8.23 0.58 3.67
C ILE A 110 -9.76 0.43 3.65
N ALA A 111 -10.32 -0.26 4.66
CA ALA A 111 -11.77 -0.48 4.74
C ALA A 111 -12.56 0.83 4.86
N THR A 112 -12.10 1.77 5.71
CA THR A 112 -12.76 3.06 5.88
C THR A 112 -12.67 3.93 4.64
N THR A 113 -11.56 3.89 3.90
CA THR A 113 -11.40 4.65 2.65
C THR A 113 -12.44 4.21 1.62
N ASN A 114 -12.63 2.91 1.45
CA ASN A 114 -13.69 2.38 0.59
C ASN A 114 -15.07 2.87 1.04
N ASN A 115 -15.40 2.77 2.33
CA ASN A 115 -16.71 3.20 2.84
C ASN A 115 -16.95 4.71 2.67
N VAL A 116 -15.96 5.54 3.00
CA VAL A 116 -16.06 7.00 2.83
C VAL A 116 -16.24 7.35 1.36
N PHE A 117 -15.51 6.70 0.46
CA PHE A 117 -15.65 6.93 -0.98
C PHE A 117 -17.06 6.58 -1.49
N GLU A 118 -17.62 5.44 -1.07
CA GLU A 118 -18.99 5.06 -1.40
C GLU A 118 -20.01 6.11 -0.90
N CYS A 119 -19.90 6.52 0.36
CA CYS A 119 -20.87 7.44 0.98
C CYS A 119 -20.77 8.89 0.49
N THR A 120 -19.60 9.34 0.03
CA THR A 120 -19.37 10.77 -0.30
C THR A 120 -19.24 11.06 -1.79
N ILE A 121 -18.69 10.12 -2.55
CA ILE A 121 -18.44 10.31 -3.99
C ILE A 121 -19.50 9.59 -4.81
N LYS A 122 -19.91 8.38 -4.42
CA LYS A 122 -20.93 7.60 -5.16
C LYS A 122 -22.35 7.91 -4.74
N CYS A 123 -22.61 8.14 -3.45
CA CYS A 123 -23.95 8.51 -2.96
C CYS A 123 -24.29 10.00 -3.17
N LYS A 124 -23.64 10.72 -4.10
CA LYS A 124 -24.07 12.09 -4.41
C LYS A 124 -25.53 12.05 -4.88
N ASP A 125 -26.37 12.74 -4.11
CA ASP A 125 -27.77 12.96 -4.38
C ASP A 125 -27.91 13.64 -5.76
N PRO A 126 -28.71 13.11 -6.71
CA PRO A 126 -28.91 13.73 -8.02
C PRO A 126 -29.56 15.12 -7.98
N LEU A 127 -29.87 15.65 -6.79
CA LEU A 127 -30.49 16.96 -6.57
C LEU A 127 -29.49 18.12 -6.37
N LEU A 128 -28.18 17.88 -6.48
CA LEU A 128 -27.14 18.91 -6.34
C LEU A 128 -26.34 19.18 -7.64
N GLU A 129 -26.85 18.79 -8.80
CA GLU A 129 -26.37 19.25 -10.12
C GLU A 129 -27.41 20.11 -10.84
#